data_AF-A0A382NKI1-F1
#
_entry.id   AF-A0A382NKI1-F1
#
_cell.length_a   1.000
_cell.length_b   1.000
_cell.length_c   1.000
_cell.angle_alpha   90.00
_cell.angle_beta   90.00
_cell.angle_gamma   90.00
#
_symmetry.space_group_name_H-M   'P 1'
#
loop_
_entity.id
_entity.type
_entity.pdbx_description
1 polymer ?
#
loop_
_entity_poly.entity_id
_entity_poly.type
_entity_poly.pdbx_seq_one_letter_code
_entity_poly.pdbx_strand_id
1 'polypeptide(L)'
;MAYTIDRYNGVTLVVVEDGTVDQTTDIKLVGKNYAGYGEIQNENFLHMLENFSGAAQPPKAISGQIWFDATSSKLKFYDGTK
;
A
#
# COMPACT_ATOMS: atom_id res chain seq x y z
N MET A 1 8.89 -19.29 0.03
CA MET A 1 7.43 -19.33 0.17
C MET A 1 6.88 -17.96 -0.14
N ALA A 2 6.26 -17.82 -1.31
CA ALA A 2 5.65 -16.58 -1.75
C ALA A 2 4.74 -15.92 -0.70
N TYR A 3 4.56 -14.61 -0.82
CA TYR A 3 3.55 -13.88 -0.07
C TYR A 3 2.75 -12.98 -1.01
N THR A 4 1.52 -12.71 -0.59
CA THR A 4 0.60 -11.83 -1.32
C THR A 4 0.85 -10.39 -0.89
N ILE A 5 0.77 -9.47 -1.84
CA ILE A 5 0.80 -8.04 -1.59
C ILE A 5 -0.58 -7.49 -1.92
N ASP A 6 -1.23 -6.90 -0.93
CA ASP A 6 -2.53 -6.30 -1.08
C ASP A 6 -2.45 -4.77 -1.17
N ARG A 7 -3.30 -4.21 -2.03
CA ARG A 7 -3.55 -2.78 -2.11
C ARG A 7 -4.22 -2.29 -0.82
N TYR A 8 -4.22 -0.98 -0.61
CA TYR A 8 -4.79 -0.36 0.59
C TYR A 8 -6.28 -0.71 0.80
N ASN A 9 -7.01 -0.98 -0.28
CA ASN A 9 -8.41 -1.41 -0.25
C ASN A 9 -8.61 -2.92 -0.02
N GLY A 10 -7.54 -3.69 0.22
CA GLY A 10 -7.58 -5.14 0.47
C GLY A 10 -7.67 -6.00 -0.80
N VAL A 11 -7.54 -5.41 -1.99
CA VAL A 11 -7.49 -6.18 -3.24
C VAL A 11 -6.06 -6.62 -3.49
N THR A 12 -5.86 -7.91 -3.75
CA THR A 12 -4.57 -8.47 -4.14
C THR A 12 -4.04 -7.84 -5.42
N LEU A 13 -2.81 -7.33 -5.33
CA LEU A 13 -2.04 -6.85 -6.47
C LEU A 13 -1.26 -7.99 -7.11
N VAL A 14 -0.41 -8.67 -6.32
CA VAL A 14 0.54 -9.66 -6.83
C VAL A 14 0.97 -10.63 -5.73
N VAL A 15 1.46 -11.80 -6.14
CA VAL A 15 2.12 -12.77 -5.26
C VAL A 15 3.61 -12.75 -5.60
N VAL A 16 4.46 -12.41 -4.63
CA VAL A 16 5.91 -12.27 -4.83
C VAL A 16 6.63 -13.49 -4.26
N GLU A 17 7.40 -14.16 -5.10
CA GLU A 17 8.22 -15.32 -4.74
C GLU A 17 9.51 -14.91 -4.01
N ASP A 18 9.96 -15.76 -3.07
CA ASP A 18 11.20 -15.53 -2.32
C ASP A 18 12.41 -15.45 -3.27
N GLY A 19 13.35 -14.55 -2.96
CA GLY A 19 14.55 -14.34 -3.78
C GLY A 19 14.31 -13.71 -5.15
N THR A 20 13.07 -13.27 -5.45
CA THR A 20 12.74 -12.58 -6.71
C THR A 20 12.48 -11.09 -6.47
N VAL A 21 12.44 -10.33 -7.56
CA VAL A 21 12.03 -8.92 -7.55
C VAL A 21 10.88 -8.77 -8.52
N ASP A 22 9.71 -8.42 -8.00
CA ASP A 22 8.55 -8.09 -8.80
C ASP A 22 8.61 -6.62 -9.26
N GLN A 23 8.18 -6.40 -10.50
CA GLN A 23 8.21 -5.09 -11.18
C GLN A 23 6.84 -4.74 -11.78
N THR A 24 5.76 -5.24 -11.18
CA THR A 24 4.37 -4.97 -11.59
C THR A 24 4.02 -3.48 -11.45
N THR A 25 4.70 -2.77 -10.55
CA THR A 25 4.53 -1.33 -10.31
C THR A 25 5.85 -0.57 -10.47
N ASP A 26 5.80 0.76 -10.47
CA ASP A 26 7.00 1.61 -10.53
C ASP A 26 7.91 1.47 -9.29
N ILE A 27 7.35 1.01 -8.17
CA ILE A 27 8.15 0.54 -7.03
C ILE A 27 8.44 -0.96 -7.21
N LYS A 28 9.69 -1.35 -6.96
CA LYS A 28 10.09 -2.76 -7.01
C LYS A 28 9.70 -3.46 -5.72
N LEU A 29 9.01 -4.58 -5.81
CA LEU A 29 8.55 -5.36 -4.66
C LEU A 29 9.48 -6.55 -4.48
N VAL A 30 10.25 -6.55 -3.40
CA VAL A 30 11.34 -7.52 -3.19
C VAL A 30 10.86 -8.72 -2.39
N GLY A 31 11.02 -9.92 -2.95
CA GLY A 31 10.76 -11.18 -2.26
C GLY A 31 11.57 -11.33 -0.97
N LYS A 32 10.98 -11.99 0.04
CA LYS A 32 11.55 -12.02 1.39
C LYS A 32 12.76 -12.96 1.44
N ASN A 33 13.77 -12.56 2.21
CA ASN A 33 14.85 -13.44 2.67
C ASN A 33 14.75 -13.75 4.18
N TYR A 34 13.72 -13.20 4.86
CA TYR A 34 13.39 -13.42 6.27
C TYR A 34 11.86 -13.36 6.45
N ALA A 35 11.28 -14.29 7.21
CA ALA A 35 9.83 -14.40 7.35
C ALA A 35 9.20 -13.14 7.97
N GLY A 36 8.16 -12.60 7.31
CA GLY A 36 7.36 -11.48 7.81
C GLY A 36 7.91 -10.07 7.53
N TYR A 37 9.10 -9.91 6.92
CA TYR A 37 9.64 -8.57 6.62
C TYR A 37 9.26 -8.04 5.24
N GLY A 38 9.37 -8.87 4.18
CA GLY A 38 9.22 -8.40 2.80
C GLY A 38 7.81 -7.90 2.47
N GLU A 39 6.79 -8.63 2.95
CA GLU A 39 5.37 -8.31 2.72
C GLU A 39 4.98 -6.94 3.27
N ILE A 40 5.14 -6.75 4.59
CA ILE A 40 4.74 -5.51 5.28
C ILE A 40 5.46 -4.29 4.70
N GLN A 41 6.75 -4.41 4.38
CA GLN A 41 7.50 -3.29 3.82
C GLN A 41 7.02 -2.92 2.41
N ASN A 42 6.76 -3.93 1.57
CA ASN A 42 6.28 -3.72 0.21
C ASN A 42 4.87 -3.13 0.20
N GLU A 43 3.98 -3.60 1.07
CA GLU A 43 2.63 -3.03 1.23
C GLU A 43 2.67 -1.57 1.67
N ASN A 44 3.52 -1.20 2.64
CA ASN A 44 3.65 0.19 3.06
C ASN A 44 4.04 1.10 1.89
N PHE A 45 5.00 0.69 1.06
CA PHE A 45 5.39 1.46 -0.12
C PHE A 45 4.29 1.51 -1.17
N LEU A 46 3.57 0.40 -1.40
CA LEU A 46 2.45 0.35 -2.32
C LEU A 46 1.32 1.29 -1.87
N HIS A 47 0.98 1.28 -0.58
CA HIS A 47 -0.06 2.14 -0.02
C HIS A 47 0.33 3.61 -0.14
N MET A 48 1.61 3.95 0.06
CA MET A 48 2.11 5.30 -0.21
C MET A 48 2.03 5.68 -1.69
N LEU A 49 2.40 4.76 -2.60
CA LEU A 49 2.34 4.98 -4.05
C LEU A 49 0.92 5.29 -4.52
N GLU A 50 -0.07 4.56 -4.01
CA GLU A 50 -1.48 4.77 -4.36
C GLU A 50 -2.20 5.80 -3.48
N ASN A 51 -1.46 6.54 -2.64
CA ASN A 51 -2.00 7.53 -1.71
C ASN A 51 -3.15 6.95 -0.88
N PHE A 52 -2.95 5.79 -0.23
CA PHE A 52 -3.94 5.13 0.63
C PHE A 52 -5.34 5.05 -0.04
N SER A 53 -5.37 4.70 -1.33
CA SER A 53 -6.58 4.71 -2.16
C SER A 53 -7.68 3.82 -1.59
N GLY A 54 -8.79 4.41 -1.16
CA GLY A 54 -9.90 3.70 -0.51
C GLY A 54 -11.18 4.53 -0.44
N ALA A 55 -12.26 3.91 0.02
CA ALA A 55 -13.56 4.57 0.14
C ALA A 55 -13.69 5.44 1.41
N ALA A 56 -12.80 5.27 2.38
CA ALA A 56 -12.82 5.95 3.67
C ALA A 56 -11.44 6.54 3.99
N GLN A 57 -11.42 7.53 4.89
CA GLN A 57 -10.18 8.10 5.42
C GLN A 57 -9.34 7.01 6.14
N PRO A 58 -8.00 7.05 6.02
CA PRO A 58 -7.13 6.16 6.78
C PRO A 58 -7.40 6.21 8.29
N PRO A 59 -7.54 5.07 8.98
CA PRO A 59 -8.00 5.03 10.37
C PRO A 59 -6.98 5.58 11.37
N LYS A 60 -5.72 5.72 10.96
CA LYS A 60 -4.60 6.27 11.75
C LYS A 60 -3.96 7.46 11.05
N ALA A 61 -4.79 8.31 10.42
CA ALA A 61 -4.31 9.46 9.69
C ALA A 61 -3.53 10.44 10.59
N ILE A 62 -2.40 10.94 10.10
CA ILE A 62 -1.63 12.03 10.73
C ILE A 62 -1.88 13.35 10.00
N SER A 63 -1.72 14.49 10.69
CA SER A 63 -1.90 15.81 10.07
C SER A 63 -0.97 15.96 8.85
N GLY A 64 -1.55 16.37 7.73
CA GLY A 64 -0.88 16.46 6.43
C GLY A 64 -0.89 15.17 5.59
N GLN A 65 -1.40 14.05 6.11
CA GLN A 65 -1.53 12.82 5.33
C GLN A 65 -2.60 12.98 4.25
N ILE A 66 -2.22 12.66 3.02
CA ILE A 66 -3.11 12.63 1.87
C ILE A 66 -3.71 11.24 1.66
N TRP A 67 -4.93 11.17 1.12
CA TRP A 67 -5.47 9.93 0.58
C TRP A 67 -6.34 10.15 -0.65
N PHE A 68 -6.42 9.15 -1.52
CA PHE A 68 -7.31 9.15 -2.67
C PHE A 68 -8.66 8.49 -2.29
N ASP A 69 -9.74 9.27 -2.32
CA ASP A 69 -11.09 8.77 -2.11
C ASP A 69 -11.60 8.16 -3.42
N ALA A 70 -11.61 6.83 -3.47
CA ALA A 70 -12.00 6.07 -4.66
C ALA A 70 -13.50 6.19 -4.98
N THR A 71 -14.35 6.48 -4.00
CA THR A 71 -15.80 6.64 -4.18
C THR A 71 -16.13 7.94 -4.92
N SER A 72 -15.41 9.01 -4.61
CA SER A 72 -15.62 10.34 -5.18
C SER A 72 -14.58 10.74 -6.22
N SER A 73 -13.54 9.91 -6.43
CA SER A 73 -12.39 10.18 -7.30
C SER A 73 -11.72 11.52 -6.99
N LYS A 74 -11.50 11.79 -5.68
CA LYS A 74 -10.91 13.04 -5.20
C LYS A 74 -9.73 12.79 -4.29
N LEU A 75 -8.70 13.61 -4.43
CA LEU A 75 -7.63 13.69 -3.44
C LEU A 75 -8.12 14.45 -2.21
N LYS A 76 -7.92 13.87 -1.04
CA LYS A 76 -8.25 14.43 0.27
C LYS A 76 -7.01 14.44 1.16
N PHE A 77 -7.06 15.19 2.25
CA PHE A 77 -5.99 15.24 3.25
C PHE A 77 -6.58 15.43 4.64
N TYR A 78 -5.88 14.95 5.66
CA TYR A 78 -6.30 15.08 7.05
C TYR A 78 -5.60 16.30 7.67
N ASP A 79 -6.38 17.25 8.19
CA ASP A 79 -5.81 18.49 8.75
C ASP A 79 -5.41 18.37 10.24
N GLY A 80 -5.79 17.27 10.88
CA GLY A 80 -5.60 17.04 12.33
C GLY A 80 -6.86 17.23 13.16
N THR A 81 -7.93 17.72 12.56
CA THR A 81 -9.25 17.91 13.17
C THR A 81 -10.39 17.31 12.35
N LYS A 82 -10.27 17.27 11.02
CA LYS A 82 -11.21 16.68 10.07
C LYS A 82 -10.50 16.12 8.85
#